data_AF-A0ABD5IYJ5-F1
#
_entry.id   AF-A0ABD5IYJ5-F1
#
_cell.length_a   1.000
_cell.length_b   1.000
_cell.length_c   1.000
_cell.angle_alpha   90.00
_cell.angle_beta   90.00
_cell.angle_gamma   90.00
#
_symmetry.space_group_name_H-M   'P 1'
#
loop_
_entity.id
_entity.type
_entity.pdbx_description
1 polymer ?
#
loop_
_entity_poly.entity_id
_entity_poly.type
_entity_poly.pdbx_seq_one_letter_code
_entity_poly.pdbx_strand_id
1 'polypeptide(L)'
;MGYDVAKGLWRDELYFAKFMLDSVIRFHYLQKMVEWYIGVQYDWKVNPNKYGRWFKRYLDEETWIELESTFVGSNIEDNWAALFGMADLFTKLSAKVGQSLGYTYPSKVEEKIREYLLQVRRLDRC
;
A
#
# COMPACT_ATOMS: atom_id res chain seq x y z
N MET A 1 -2.08 8.44 -4.60
CA MET A 1 -1.07 7.36 -4.59
C MET A 1 -1.32 6.33 -5.69
N GLY A 2 -2.56 5.85 -5.92
CA GLY A 2 -2.86 4.81 -6.93
C GLY A 2 -3.26 5.24 -8.34
N TYR A 3 -3.29 6.53 -8.65
CA TYR A 3 -3.86 7.07 -9.90
C TYR A 3 -3.19 6.52 -11.17
N ASP A 4 -1.85 6.61 -11.24
CA ASP A 4 -1.09 6.17 -12.41
C ASP A 4 -1.10 4.65 -12.56
N VAL A 5 -1.12 3.92 -11.45
CA VAL A 5 -1.29 2.45 -11.47
C VAL A 5 -2.65 2.10 -12.04
N ALA A 6 -3.74 2.68 -11.53
CA ALA A 6 -5.09 2.41 -12.00
C ALA A 6 -5.26 2.71 -13.49
N LYS A 7 -4.71 3.84 -13.96
CA LYS A 7 -4.71 4.17 -15.38
C LYS A 7 -3.90 3.18 -16.21
N GLY A 8 -2.69 2.83 -15.76
CA GLY A 8 -1.84 1.88 -16.45
C GLY A 8 -2.51 0.51 -16.57
N LEU A 9 -3.13 0.02 -15.49
CA LEU A 9 -3.89 -1.24 -15.50
C LEU A 9 -5.11 -1.18 -16.42
N TRP A 10 -5.83 -0.05 -16.45
CA TRP A 10 -6.96 0.12 -17.34
C TRP A 10 -6.56 0.13 -18.83
N ARG A 11 -5.37 0.68 -19.16
CA ARG A 11 -4.80 0.76 -20.51
C ARG A 11 -4.01 -0.47 -20.94
N ASP A 12 -3.93 -1.50 -20.11
CA ASP A 12 -3.07 -2.67 -20.33
C ASP A 12 -1.56 -2.33 -20.41
N GLU A 13 -1.14 -1.23 -19.78
CA GLU A 13 0.26 -0.79 -19.69
C GLU A 13 0.96 -1.46 -18.49
N LEU A 14 0.98 -2.79 -18.45
CA LEU A 14 1.41 -3.58 -17.28
C LEU A 14 2.80 -3.19 -16.76
N TYR A 15 3.77 -2.98 -17.64
CA TYR A 15 5.14 -2.64 -17.24
C TYR A 15 5.20 -1.30 -16.48
N PHE A 16 4.47 -0.30 -16.96
CA PHE A 16 4.35 1.00 -16.31
C PHE A 16 3.58 0.89 -14.99
N ALA A 17 2.46 0.17 -14.98
CA ALA A 17 1.66 -0.06 -13.77
C ALA A 17 2.47 -0.74 -12.67
N LYS A 18 3.29 -1.76 -13.02
CA LYS A 18 4.21 -2.44 -12.11
C LYS A 18 5.28 -1.52 -11.56
N PHE A 19 5.91 -0.71 -12.41
CA PHE A 19 6.89 0.29 -11.97
C PHE A 19 6.28 1.22 -10.92
N MET A 20 5.07 1.74 -11.18
CA MET A 20 4.38 2.62 -10.25
C MET A 20 3.96 1.90 -8.96
N LEU A 21 3.41 0.69 -9.05
CA LEU A 21 2.97 -0.09 -7.89
C LEU A 21 4.14 -0.48 -6.98
N ASP A 22 5.21 -1.04 -7.54
CA ASP A 22 6.33 -1.54 -6.74
C ASP A 22 7.31 -0.43 -6.38
N SER A 23 7.77 0.37 -7.34
CA SER A 23 8.81 1.37 -7.07
C SER A 23 8.28 2.57 -6.31
N VAL A 24 7.07 3.04 -6.64
CA VAL A 24 6.50 4.24 -6.04
C VAL A 24 5.63 3.90 -4.85
N ILE A 25 4.58 3.08 -5.01
CA ILE A 25 3.65 2.81 -3.90
C ILE A 25 4.31 1.95 -2.82
N ARG A 26 4.84 0.78 -3.17
CA ARG A 26 5.43 -0.15 -2.19
C ARG A 26 6.66 0.44 -1.52
N PHE A 27 7.69 0.83 -2.30
CA PHE A 27 8.98 1.20 -1.72
C PHE A 27 9.06 2.66 -1.21
N HIS A 28 8.36 3.64 -1.80
CA HIS A 28 8.44 5.02 -1.30
C HIS A 28 7.42 5.35 -0.20
N TYR A 29 6.23 4.74 -0.23
CA TYR A 29 5.15 5.09 0.70
C TYR A 29 4.85 3.99 1.71
N LEU A 30 4.48 2.79 1.24
CA LEU A 30 4.08 1.70 2.12
C LEU A 30 5.23 1.26 3.03
N GLN A 31 6.45 1.13 2.48
CA GLN A 31 7.62 0.76 3.27
C GLN A 31 7.83 1.71 4.46
N LYS A 32 7.78 3.03 4.24
CA LYS A 32 7.93 4.02 5.33
C LYS A 32 6.83 3.89 6.38
N MET A 33 5.60 3.62 5.95
CA MET A 33 4.49 3.44 6.88
C MET A 33 4.65 2.17 7.72
N VAL A 34 5.14 1.07 7.12
CA VAL A 34 5.48 -0.16 7.84
C VAL A 34 6.63 0.08 8.82
N GLU A 35 7.67 0.82 8.42
CA GLU A 35 8.78 1.21 9.30
C GLU A 35 8.28 2.04 10.49
N TRP A 36 7.38 3.01 10.27
CA TRP A 36 6.79 3.82 11.34
C TRP A 36 5.87 3.02 12.24
N TYR A 37 5.10 2.09 11.69
CA TYR A 37 4.28 1.18 12.47
C TYR A 37 5.15 0.35 13.41
N ILE A 38 6.20 -0.28 12.91
CA ILE A 38 7.19 -1.01 13.72
C ILE A 38 7.83 -0.06 14.76
N GLY A 39 8.20 1.16 14.35
CA GLY A 39 8.73 2.18 15.25
C GLY A 39 7.80 2.44 16.44
N VAL A 40 6.53 2.72 16.17
CA VAL A 40 5.51 2.92 17.22
C VAL A 40 5.34 1.69 18.11
N GLN A 41 5.29 0.48 17.55
CA GLN A 41 5.09 -0.75 18.32
C GLN A 41 6.25 -1.07 19.28
N TYR A 42 7.47 -0.63 18.96
CA TYR A 42 8.68 -0.95 19.69
C TYR A 42 9.36 0.29 20.30
N ASP A 43 8.61 1.38 20.56
CA ASP A 43 9.11 2.66 21.10
C ASP A 43 10.33 3.22 20.34
N TRP A 44 10.43 2.99 19.03
CA TRP A 44 11.53 3.41 18.17
C TRP A 44 12.90 2.81 18.56
N LYS A 45 12.91 1.71 19.33
CA LYS A 45 14.13 1.05 19.82
C LYS A 45 14.68 -0.04 18.87
N VAL A 46 14.02 -0.29 17.75
CA VAL A 46 14.40 -1.33 16.78
C VAL A 46 14.65 -0.75 15.40
N ASN A 47 15.50 -1.42 14.63
CA ASN A 47 15.76 -1.06 13.23
C ASN A 47 15.30 -2.23 12.32
N PRO A 48 14.23 -2.05 11.50
CA PRO A 48 13.75 -3.07 10.58
C PRO A 48 14.71 -3.37 9.41
N ASN A 49 15.87 -2.71 9.39
CA ASN A 49 16.95 -2.85 8.44
C ASN A 49 16.58 -2.33 7.04
N LYS A 50 17.56 -2.23 6.14
CA LYS A 50 17.42 -1.63 4.82
C LYS A 50 16.33 -2.35 4.00
N TYR A 51 15.44 -1.57 3.38
CA TYR A 51 14.35 -2.04 2.52
C TYR A 51 13.44 -3.09 3.17
N GLY A 52 13.17 -2.95 4.47
CA GLY A 52 12.28 -3.84 5.19
C GLY A 52 12.77 -5.30 5.29
N ARG A 53 14.09 -5.52 5.20
CA ARG A 53 14.72 -6.85 5.29
C ARG A 53 14.21 -7.67 6.49
N TRP A 54 13.84 -7.01 7.60
CA TRP A 54 13.35 -7.68 8.81
C TRP A 54 11.89 -7.44 9.14
N PHE A 55 11.06 -6.95 8.20
CA PHE A 55 9.63 -6.76 8.45
C PHE A 55 8.94 -8.01 8.98
N LYS A 56 9.19 -9.19 8.39
CA LYS A 56 8.63 -10.47 8.87
C LYS A 56 8.99 -10.83 10.31
N ARG A 57 10.04 -10.23 10.88
CA ARG A 57 10.46 -10.48 12.27
C ARG A 57 9.70 -9.63 13.28
N TYR A 58 9.18 -8.48 12.85
CA TYR A 58 8.59 -7.46 13.72
C TYR A 58 7.09 -7.29 13.52
N LEU A 59 6.57 -7.64 12.35
CA LEU A 59 5.13 -7.61 12.10
C LEU A 59 4.47 -8.86 12.69
N ASP A 60 3.26 -8.67 13.21
CA ASP A 60 2.35 -9.77 13.50
C ASP A 60 1.99 -10.54 12.22
N GLU A 61 1.57 -11.79 12.40
CA GLU A 61 1.27 -12.71 11.30
C GLU A 61 0.21 -12.15 10.34
N GLU A 62 -0.85 -11.55 10.88
CA GLU A 62 -1.94 -10.97 10.09
C GLU A 62 -1.43 -9.84 9.19
N THR A 63 -0.69 -8.89 9.76
CA THR A 63 -0.12 -7.75 9.00
C THR A 63 0.94 -8.23 7.98
N TRP A 64 1.70 -9.28 8.29
CA TRP A 64 2.62 -9.88 7.33
C TRP A 64 1.88 -10.51 6.15
N ILE A 65 0.82 -11.28 6.40
CA ILE A 65 -0.01 -11.91 5.37
C ILE A 65 -0.63 -10.84 4.45
N GLU A 66 -1.17 -9.76 5.03
CA GLU A 66 -1.67 -8.63 4.25
C GLU A 66 -0.59 -8.03 3.34
N LEU A 67 0.61 -7.76 3.87
CA LEU A 67 1.73 -7.25 3.07
C LEU A 67 2.16 -8.24 1.98
N GLU A 68 2.26 -9.52 2.30
CA GLU A 68 2.67 -10.59 1.39
C GLU A 68 1.67 -10.76 0.23
N SER A 69 0.37 -10.63 0.52
CA SER A 69 -0.70 -10.71 -0.50
C SER A 69 -0.61 -9.63 -1.59
N THR A 70 0.15 -8.55 -1.34
CA THR A 70 0.35 -7.48 -2.33
C THR A 70 1.42 -7.82 -3.38
N PHE A 71 2.19 -8.90 -3.23
CA PHE A 71 3.16 -9.34 -4.23
C PHE A 71 2.47 -10.25 -5.26
N VAL A 72 2.30 -9.73 -6.48
CA VAL A 72 1.53 -10.41 -7.53
C VAL A 72 2.31 -10.51 -8.84
N GLY A 73 1.91 -11.48 -9.67
CA GLY A 73 2.48 -11.74 -11.00
C GLY A 73 2.04 -10.72 -12.06
N SER A 74 1.98 -11.14 -13.32
CA SER A 74 1.61 -10.30 -14.46
C SER A 74 0.09 -10.18 -14.69
N ASN A 75 -0.74 -10.92 -13.96
CA ASN A 75 -2.18 -10.88 -14.12
C ASN A 75 -2.75 -9.51 -13.73
N ILE A 76 -3.55 -8.90 -14.61
CA ILE A 76 -4.09 -7.54 -14.41
C ILE A 76 -5.04 -7.46 -13.21
N GLU A 77 -5.91 -8.46 -13.01
CA GLU A 77 -6.86 -8.47 -11.90
C GLU A 77 -6.14 -8.65 -10.56
N ASP A 78 -5.10 -9.47 -10.52
CA ASP A 78 -4.26 -9.61 -9.33
C ASP A 78 -3.55 -8.28 -9.01
N ASN A 79 -3.14 -7.51 -10.02
CA ASN A 79 -2.54 -6.18 -9.81
C ASN A 79 -3.56 -5.14 -9.33
N TRP A 80 -4.82 -5.23 -9.76
CA TRP A 80 -5.90 -4.44 -9.17
C TRP A 80 -6.11 -4.81 -7.70
N ALA A 81 -6.18 -6.10 -7.39
CA ALA A 81 -6.32 -6.58 -6.02
C ALA A 81 -5.15 -6.12 -5.14
N ALA A 82 -3.91 -6.22 -5.63
CA ALA A 82 -2.72 -5.73 -4.94
C ALA A 82 -2.74 -4.22 -4.70
N LEU A 83 -3.20 -3.42 -5.68
CA LEU A 83 -3.36 -1.97 -5.53
C LEU A 83 -4.31 -1.63 -4.38
N PHE A 84 -5.47 -2.29 -4.31
CA PHE A 84 -6.43 -2.07 -3.23
C PHE A 84 -5.91 -2.61 -1.89
N GLY A 85 -5.30 -3.79 -1.88
CA GLY A 85 -4.69 -4.37 -0.66
C GLY A 85 -3.59 -3.50 -0.08
N MET A 86 -2.75 -2.87 -0.92
CA MET A 86 -1.76 -1.89 -0.45
C MET A 86 -2.42 -0.64 0.16
N ALA A 87 -3.52 -0.16 -0.43
CA ALA A 87 -4.26 0.98 0.10
C ALA A 87 -4.92 0.65 1.45
N ASP A 88 -5.51 -0.55 1.58
CA ASP A 88 -6.09 -1.07 2.83
C ASP A 88 -5.04 -1.17 3.92
N LEU A 89 -3.92 -1.81 3.62
CA LEU A 89 -2.81 -1.94 4.57
C LEU A 89 -2.25 -0.57 4.96
N PHE A 90 -2.00 0.33 4.00
CA PHE A 90 -1.50 1.67 4.31
C PHE A 90 -2.44 2.41 5.26
N THR A 91 -3.74 2.31 5.04
CA THR A 91 -4.78 2.94 5.86
C THR A 91 -4.80 2.38 7.28
N LYS A 92 -4.80 1.04 7.40
CA LYS A 92 -4.74 0.32 8.68
C LYS A 92 -3.53 0.78 9.50
N LEU A 93 -2.35 0.79 8.89
CA LEU A 93 -1.11 1.15 9.59
C LEU A 93 -1.04 2.65 9.93
N SER A 94 -1.41 3.51 8.99
CA SER A 94 -1.37 4.97 9.20
C SER A 94 -2.38 5.46 10.23
N ALA A 95 -3.55 4.82 10.35
CA ALA A 95 -4.50 5.10 11.43
C ALA A 95 -3.91 4.75 12.80
N LYS A 96 -3.28 3.57 12.93
CA LYS A 96 -2.62 3.14 14.19
C LYS A 96 -1.44 4.06 14.56
N VAL A 97 -0.60 4.39 13.58
CA VAL A 97 0.53 5.32 13.78
C VAL A 97 0.03 6.71 14.17
N GLY A 98 -0.97 7.23 13.45
CA GLY A 98 -1.58 8.53 13.74
C GLY A 98 -2.14 8.59 15.16
N GLN A 99 -2.92 7.59 15.55
CA GLN A 99 -3.47 7.49 16.91
C GLN A 99 -2.36 7.51 17.97
N SER A 100 -1.29 6.73 17.78
CA SER A 100 -0.19 6.68 18.75
C SER A 100 0.61 7.98 18.83
N LEU A 101 0.69 8.75 17.75
CA LEU A 101 1.46 10.00 17.68
C LEU A 101 0.59 11.25 17.89
N GLY A 102 -0.72 11.10 18.11
CA GLY A 102 -1.65 12.22 18.31
C GLY A 102 -2.08 12.93 17.02
N TYR A 103 -1.93 12.30 15.85
CA TYR A 103 -2.39 12.82 14.57
C TYR A 103 -3.72 12.20 14.13
N THR A 104 -4.57 13.00 13.52
CA THR A 104 -5.81 12.53 12.89
C THR A 104 -5.55 12.04 11.48
N TYR A 105 -5.94 10.81 11.19
CA TYR A 105 -5.85 10.25 9.84
C TYR A 105 -6.90 10.88 8.91
N PRO A 106 -6.53 11.37 7.70
CA PRO A 106 -7.44 12.10 6.82
C PRO A 106 -8.34 11.16 5.98
N SER A 107 -9.28 10.46 6.63
CA SER A 107 -10.16 9.46 6.01
C SER A 107 -10.90 9.97 4.76
N LYS A 108 -11.42 11.21 4.78
CA LYS A 108 -12.13 11.82 3.65
C LYS A 108 -11.28 11.92 2.38
N VAL A 109 -9.96 12.07 2.51
CA VAL A 109 -9.06 12.14 1.35
C VAL A 109 -8.88 10.75 0.76
N GLU A 110 -8.75 9.74 1.62
CA GLU A 110 -8.65 8.34 1.20
C GLU A 110 -9.92 7.86 0.49
N GLU A 111 -11.10 8.16 1.04
CA GLU A 111 -12.40 7.83 0.44
C GLU A 111 -12.49 8.32 -1.01
N LYS A 112 -12.13 9.60 -1.25
CA LYS A 112 -12.10 10.18 -2.61
C LYS A 112 -11.11 9.47 -3.53
N ILE A 113 -9.95 9.06 -3.01
CA ILE A 113 -8.98 8.30 -3.80
C ILE A 113 -9.56 6.94 -4.17
N ARG A 114 -10.18 6.22 -3.23
CA ARG A 114 -10.80 4.92 -3.50
C ARG A 114 -11.93 5.01 -4.51
N GLU A 115 -12.80 5.99 -4.36
CA GLU A 115 -13.87 6.28 -5.32
C GLU A 115 -13.29 6.46 -6.72
N TYR A 116 -12.22 7.24 -6.86
CA TYR A 116 -11.54 7.43 -8.14
C TYR A 116 -10.99 6.11 -8.71
N LEU A 117 -10.29 5.30 -7.90
CA LEU A 117 -9.74 4.02 -8.37
C LEU A 117 -10.85 3.07 -8.83
N LEU A 118 -11.97 3.02 -8.09
CA LEU A 118 -13.14 2.22 -8.45
C LEU A 118 -13.81 2.73 -9.73
N GLN A 119 -13.90 4.04 -9.92
CA GLN A 119 -14.43 4.64 -11.14
C GLN A 119 -13.58 4.22 -12.35
N VAL A 120 -12.25 4.36 -12.28
CA VAL A 120 -11.35 3.97 -13.37
C VAL A 120 -11.48 2.48 -13.71
N ARG A 121 -11.58 1.61 -12.70
CA ARG A 121 -11.74 0.17 -12.92
C ARG A 121 -13.05 -0.19 -13.64
N ARG A 122 -14.10 0.61 -13.45
CA ARG A 122 -15.44 0.39 -14.03
C ARG A 122 -15.64 1.07 -15.39
N LEU A 123 -14.67 1.83 -15.89
CA LEU A 123 -14.78 2.44 -17.21
C LEU A 123 -14.79 1.34 -18.27
N ASP A 124 -15.79 1.38 -19.15
CA ASP A 124 -15.86 0.48 -20.30
C ASP A 124 -14.61 0.64 -21.17
N ARG A 125 -14.09 -0.48 -21.66
CA ARG A 125 -13.03 -0.48 -22.66
C ARG A 125 -13.67 -0.12 -24.00
N CYS A 126 -13.42 1.09 -24.50
CA CYS A 126 -13.73 1.44 -25.89
C CYS A 126 -12.92 0.58 -26.87
#